data_AF-A0A520R9R6-F1
#
_entry.id   AF-A0A520R9R6-F1
#
_cell.length_a   1.000
_cell.length_b   1.000
_cell.length_c   1.000
_cell.angle_alpha   90.00
_cell.angle_beta   90.00
_cell.angle_gamma   90.00
#
_symmetry.space_group_name_H-M   'P 1'
#
loop_
_entity.id
_entity.type
_entity.pdbx_description
1 polymer ?
#
loop_
_entity_poly.entity_id
_entity_poly.type
_entity_poly.pdbx_seq_one_letter_code
_entity_poly.pdbx_strand_id
1 'polypeptide(L)'
;MTIMQVSGECFPYSKTGGLADMVGALSKALAVRGTQVQVVTPLYRGIARKFKEIQPMDWALDLEMGDKVVSGKLYTLNPQPNLTIYFIEQPDYFDRPGIYGEKSEDYEDNSERFLFFSKAATNLARYLTDAPDIVHAHDWQAGMVPAMIQHQHMRGGWYPVPTTCFTIHNLSYQGNFPSDSFSYTNLPSDYFGPHGVEFYKQVSFLKSGLIFADQLTTVSPKYAKEILTEEFACGMRGVLNARAESLCGILNGVDYEDWNTLQNPNLDATYTVGKMG
;
A
#
# COMPACT_ATOMS: atom_id res chain seq x y z
N MET A 1 14.85 14.53 -0.18
CA MET A 1 14.17 13.38 0.44
C MET A 1 12.95 13.06 -0.38
N THR A 2 12.86 11.83 -0.86
CA THR A 2 11.76 11.30 -1.66
C THR A 2 11.06 10.17 -0.90
N ILE A 3 9.74 10.24 -0.80
CA ILE A 3 8.91 9.23 -0.13
C ILE A 3 7.99 8.58 -1.16
N MET A 4 8.10 7.26 -1.31
CA MET A 4 7.19 6.46 -2.12
C MET A 4 6.12 5.81 -1.23
N GLN A 5 4.88 6.26 -1.37
CA GLN A 5 3.70 5.66 -0.77
C GLN A 5 3.21 4.50 -1.67
N VAL A 6 3.07 3.30 -1.14
CA VAL A 6 2.58 2.12 -1.88
C VAL A 6 1.27 1.66 -1.28
N SER A 7 0.18 1.78 -2.04
CA SER A 7 -1.17 1.50 -1.56
C SER A 7 -2.04 0.85 -2.63
N GLY A 8 -2.82 -0.13 -2.21
CA GLY A 8 -3.84 -0.76 -3.07
C GLY A 8 -4.94 0.21 -3.51
N GLU A 9 -5.09 1.35 -2.82
CA GLU A 9 -6.09 2.37 -3.13
C GLU A 9 -5.56 3.79 -2.92
N CYS A 10 -6.05 4.74 -3.71
CA CYS A 10 -5.71 6.15 -3.56
C CYS A 10 -6.86 7.04 -4.04
N PHE A 11 -7.42 7.87 -3.17
CA PHE A 11 -8.40 8.88 -3.57
C PHE A 11 -7.73 9.99 -4.41
N PRO A 12 -8.35 10.50 -5.49
CA PRO A 12 -9.71 10.24 -6.01
C PRO A 12 -9.82 9.11 -7.05
N TYR A 13 -8.78 8.29 -7.22
CA TYR A 13 -8.68 7.31 -8.30
C TYR A 13 -9.38 5.98 -7.98
N SER A 14 -9.13 5.44 -6.78
CA SER A 14 -9.66 4.15 -6.31
C SER A 14 -9.94 4.22 -4.82
N LYS A 15 -11.10 3.69 -4.40
CA LYS A 15 -11.56 3.74 -3.01
C LYS A 15 -12.59 2.65 -2.69
N THR A 16 -12.36 1.94 -1.61
CA THR A 16 -13.26 1.01 -0.92
C THR A 16 -13.48 1.43 0.53
N GLY A 17 -12.52 2.13 1.15
CA GLY A 17 -12.57 2.58 2.53
C GLY A 17 -11.68 3.78 2.84
N GLY A 18 -11.37 3.98 4.13
CA GLY A 18 -10.61 5.15 4.60
C GLY A 18 -9.12 5.16 4.27
N LEU A 19 -8.55 4.00 3.89
CA LEU A 19 -7.16 3.89 3.42
C LEU A 19 -6.89 4.85 2.26
N ALA A 20 -7.78 4.87 1.26
CA ALA A 20 -7.65 5.69 0.06
C ALA A 20 -7.59 7.18 0.38
N ASP A 21 -8.42 7.63 1.33
CA ASP A 21 -8.47 9.03 1.77
C ASP A 21 -7.18 9.40 2.51
N MET A 22 -6.72 8.53 3.41
CA MET A 22 -5.50 8.76 4.18
C MET A 22 -4.28 8.90 3.27
N VAL A 23 -4.09 7.96 2.34
CA VAL A 23 -2.93 7.99 1.42
C VAL A 23 -2.99 9.21 0.52
N GLY A 24 -4.17 9.53 -0.03
CA GLY A 24 -4.36 10.72 -0.86
C GLY A 24 -4.05 12.01 -0.11
N ALA A 25 -4.63 12.21 1.08
CA ALA A 25 -4.44 13.40 1.90
C ALA A 25 -3.00 13.53 2.42
N LEU A 26 -2.40 12.44 2.92
CA LEU A 26 -1.02 12.44 3.40
C LEU A 26 -0.04 12.80 2.28
N SER A 27 -0.23 12.22 1.10
CA SER A 27 0.65 12.47 -0.06
C SER A 27 0.59 13.93 -0.50
N LYS A 28 -0.63 14.50 -0.61
CA LYS A 28 -0.81 15.93 -0.90
C LYS A 28 -0.16 16.81 0.17
N ALA A 29 -0.40 16.53 1.44
CA ALA A 29 0.12 17.34 2.54
C ALA A 29 1.65 17.36 2.61
N LEU A 30 2.30 16.21 2.37
CA LEU A 30 3.76 16.10 2.29
C LEU A 30 4.32 16.87 1.09
N ALA A 31 3.67 16.78 -0.07
CA ALA A 31 4.06 17.49 -1.28
C ALA A 31 3.96 19.03 -1.13
N VAL A 32 2.88 19.51 -0.50
CA VAL A 32 2.69 20.95 -0.18
C VAL A 32 3.79 21.45 0.77
N ARG A 33 4.29 20.60 1.67
CA ARG A 33 5.42 20.90 2.55
C ARG A 33 6.79 20.80 1.88
N GLY A 34 6.84 20.54 0.56
CA GLY A 34 8.07 20.51 -0.23
C GLY A 34 8.79 19.15 -0.26
N THR A 35 8.18 18.08 0.24
CA THR A 35 8.73 16.72 0.11
C THR A 35 8.41 16.17 -1.27
N GLN A 36 9.36 15.48 -1.90
CA GLN A 36 9.05 14.75 -3.14
C GLN A 36 8.28 13.47 -2.79
N VAL A 37 7.05 13.36 -3.30
CA VAL A 37 6.16 12.25 -3.00
C VAL A 37 5.84 11.50 -4.27
N GLN A 38 6.00 10.19 -4.21
CA GLN A 38 5.57 9.25 -5.24
C GLN A 38 4.46 8.39 -4.66
N VAL A 39 3.39 8.14 -5.40
CA VAL A 39 2.33 7.19 -5.01
C VAL A 39 2.29 6.07 -6.03
N VAL A 40 2.40 4.82 -5.61
CA VAL A 40 2.25 3.64 -6.46
C VAL A 40 0.93 2.96 -6.13
N THR A 41 0.06 2.80 -7.11
CA THR A 41 -1.27 2.18 -6.95
C THR A 41 -1.70 1.43 -8.23
N PRO A 42 -2.60 0.44 -8.17
CA PRO A 42 -3.06 -0.22 -9.39
C PRO A 42 -3.92 0.67 -10.30
N LEU A 43 -3.81 0.48 -11.61
CA LEU A 43 -4.69 1.10 -12.60
C LEU A 43 -5.99 0.28 -12.74
N TYR A 44 -6.94 0.49 -11.82
CA TYR A 44 -8.23 -0.19 -11.89
C TYR A 44 -9.09 0.26 -13.09
N ARG A 45 -10.04 -0.61 -13.45
CA ARG A 45 -11.03 -0.41 -14.51
C ARG A 45 -11.57 1.03 -14.54
N GLY A 46 -11.42 1.68 -15.69
CA GLY A 46 -12.04 2.98 -15.96
C GLY A 46 -11.29 4.20 -15.42
N ILE A 47 -10.24 4.05 -14.61
CA ILE A 47 -9.45 5.18 -14.08
C ILE A 47 -8.85 6.00 -15.22
N ALA A 48 -8.10 5.39 -16.14
CA ALA A 48 -7.53 6.08 -17.31
C ALA A 48 -8.60 6.68 -18.25
N ARG A 49 -9.84 6.15 -18.22
CA ARG A 49 -10.95 6.76 -18.98
C ARG A 49 -11.49 8.01 -18.29
N LYS A 50 -11.51 8.05 -16.96
CA LYS A 50 -12.02 9.16 -16.15
C LYS A 50 -11.02 10.30 -16.02
N PHE A 51 -9.72 9.98 -15.88
CA PHE A 51 -8.64 10.94 -15.74
C PHE A 51 -7.75 10.89 -16.99
N LYS A 52 -7.98 11.81 -17.92
CA LYS A 52 -7.35 11.82 -19.26
C LYS A 52 -5.89 12.26 -19.23
N GLU A 53 -5.48 12.86 -18.14
CA GLU A 53 -4.14 13.35 -17.86
C GLU A 53 -3.17 12.21 -17.53
N ILE A 54 -3.68 11.02 -17.18
CA ILE A 54 -2.86 9.83 -16.94
C ILE A 54 -2.21 9.41 -18.26
N GLN A 55 -0.87 9.44 -18.30
CA GLN A 55 -0.09 9.10 -19.50
C GLN A 55 0.63 7.77 -19.35
N PRO A 56 0.70 6.93 -20.39
CA PRO A 56 1.56 5.76 -20.39
C PRO A 56 3.03 6.18 -20.31
N MET A 57 3.83 5.39 -19.61
CA MET A 57 5.29 5.49 -19.63
C MET A 57 5.86 4.43 -20.55
N ASP A 58 7.01 4.72 -21.16
CA ASP A 58 7.80 3.73 -21.89
C ASP A 58 8.56 2.83 -20.90
N TRP A 59 7.79 2.02 -20.17
CA TRP A 59 8.28 1.11 -19.15
C TRP A 59 7.45 -0.17 -19.16
N ALA A 60 8.12 -1.30 -19.44
CA ALA A 60 7.53 -2.63 -19.36
C ALA A 60 7.83 -3.28 -18.01
N LEU A 61 6.82 -3.89 -17.39
CA LEU A 61 6.94 -4.63 -16.15
C LEU A 61 6.83 -6.12 -16.45
N ASP A 62 7.94 -6.76 -16.81
CA ASP A 62 8.00 -8.21 -16.98
C ASP A 62 8.49 -8.83 -15.67
N LEU A 63 7.55 -9.38 -14.89
CA LEU A 63 7.81 -9.88 -13.55
C LEU A 63 7.60 -11.38 -13.49
N GLU A 64 8.61 -12.11 -13.01
CA GLU A 64 8.46 -13.52 -12.65
C GLU A 64 7.36 -13.66 -11.59
N MET A 65 6.49 -14.65 -11.75
CA MET A 65 5.39 -14.97 -10.86
C MET A 65 5.34 -16.50 -10.76
N GLY A 66 6.22 -17.08 -9.94
CA GLY A 66 6.40 -18.53 -9.88
C GLY A 66 7.17 -19.02 -11.11
N ASP A 67 6.55 -19.87 -11.91
CA ASP A 67 7.10 -20.47 -13.14
C ASP A 67 6.74 -19.70 -14.43
N LYS A 68 5.94 -18.64 -14.31
CA LYS A 68 5.54 -17.77 -15.43
C LYS A 68 6.09 -16.36 -15.29
N VAL A 69 6.09 -15.64 -16.41
CA VAL A 69 6.32 -14.19 -16.44
C VAL A 69 4.99 -13.51 -16.74
N VAL A 70 4.65 -12.50 -15.94
CA VAL A 70 3.46 -11.68 -16.13
C VAL A 70 3.92 -10.29 -16.52
N SER A 71 3.40 -9.79 -17.65
CA SER A 71 3.70 -8.46 -18.17
C SER A 71 2.66 -7.44 -17.70
N GLY A 72 3.11 -6.26 -17.34
CA GLY A 72 2.28 -5.08 -17.09
C GLY A 72 2.89 -3.82 -17.68
N LYS A 73 2.16 -2.71 -17.55
CA LYS A 73 2.61 -1.38 -17.99
C LYS A 73 2.55 -0.39 -16.85
N LEU A 74 3.30 0.69 -17.02
CA LEU A 74 3.32 1.80 -16.10
C LEU A 74 2.65 3.02 -16.72
N TYR A 75 1.81 3.70 -15.93
CA TYR A 75 1.28 5.01 -16.28
C TYR A 75 1.65 6.02 -15.19
N THR A 76 1.61 7.30 -15.52
CA THR A 76 1.96 8.38 -14.61
C THR A 76 1.00 9.56 -14.68
N LEU A 77 0.89 10.27 -13.56
CA LEU A 77 0.17 11.53 -13.42
C LEU A 77 0.89 12.42 -12.42
N ASN A 78 1.05 13.71 -12.75
CA ASN A 78 1.56 14.72 -11.82
C ASN A 78 0.42 15.67 -11.44
N PRO A 79 -0.40 15.37 -10.41
CA PRO A 79 -1.55 16.19 -10.07
C PRO A 79 -1.18 17.57 -9.51
N GLN A 80 0.01 17.72 -8.91
CA GLN A 80 0.50 18.97 -8.33
C GLN A 80 2.03 18.95 -8.22
N PRO A 81 2.69 20.09 -7.93
CA PRO A 81 4.12 20.11 -7.65
C PRO A 81 4.51 19.12 -6.53
N ASN A 82 5.63 18.45 -6.72
CA ASN A 82 6.21 17.46 -5.81
C ASN A 82 5.37 16.19 -5.57
N LEU A 83 4.31 15.95 -6.34
CA LEU A 83 3.51 14.73 -6.26
C LEU A 83 3.45 14.06 -7.63
N THR A 84 3.98 12.85 -7.70
CA THR A 84 3.87 11.97 -8.87
C THR A 84 3.12 10.70 -8.48
N ILE A 85 2.18 10.28 -9.32
CA ILE A 85 1.41 9.06 -9.12
C ILE A 85 1.75 8.10 -10.26
N TYR A 86 2.13 6.89 -9.89
CA TYR A 86 2.44 5.77 -10.74
C TYR A 86 1.31 4.75 -10.66
N PHE A 87 0.73 4.42 -11.80
CA PHE A 87 -0.33 3.43 -11.91
C PHE A 87 0.19 2.15 -12.56
N ILE A 88 0.04 1.02 -11.87
CA ILE A 88 0.42 -0.30 -12.38
C ILE A 88 -0.76 -0.87 -13.17
N GLU A 89 -0.61 -1.01 -14.49
CA GLU A 89 -1.59 -1.67 -15.34
C GLU A 89 -1.22 -3.14 -15.53
N GLN A 90 -2.16 -4.01 -15.20
CA GLN A 90 -2.21 -5.40 -15.64
C GLN A 90 -3.71 -5.71 -15.82
N PRO A 91 -4.21 -5.84 -17.07
CA PRO A 91 -5.65 -5.92 -17.32
C PRO A 91 -6.36 -7.11 -16.66
N ASP A 92 -5.76 -8.29 -16.66
CA ASP A 92 -6.37 -9.50 -16.07
C ASP A 92 -6.59 -9.34 -14.55
N TYR A 93 -5.71 -8.59 -13.89
CA TYR A 93 -5.74 -8.29 -12.46
C TYR A 93 -6.61 -7.09 -12.12
N PHE A 94 -6.47 -5.97 -12.83
CA PHE A 94 -7.03 -4.68 -12.37
C PHE A 94 -8.17 -4.13 -13.24
N ASP A 95 -8.36 -4.63 -14.47
CA ASP A 95 -9.53 -4.29 -15.28
C ASP A 95 -10.73 -5.17 -14.88
N ARG A 96 -11.21 -5.00 -13.65
CA ARG A 96 -12.31 -5.77 -13.05
C ARG A 96 -13.40 -4.86 -12.46
N PRO A 97 -14.65 -5.32 -12.27
CA PRO A 97 -15.74 -4.49 -11.72
C PRO A 97 -15.47 -3.94 -10.32
N GLY A 98 -14.91 -4.76 -9.43
CA GLY A 98 -14.52 -4.37 -8.07
C GLY A 98 -13.00 -4.40 -7.84
N ILE A 99 -12.56 -3.80 -6.74
CA ILE A 99 -11.14 -3.69 -6.36
C ILE A 99 -10.63 -5.01 -5.78
N TYR A 100 -11.25 -5.54 -4.72
CA TYR A 100 -10.87 -6.82 -4.09
C TYR A 100 -11.80 -7.97 -4.39
N GLY A 101 -13.00 -7.70 -4.91
CA GLY A 101 -14.02 -8.71 -5.10
C GLY A 101 -15.31 -8.14 -5.70
N GLU A 102 -16.29 -9.01 -5.92
CA GLU A 102 -17.62 -8.68 -6.41
C GLU A 102 -18.69 -9.31 -5.51
N LYS A 103 -19.82 -8.62 -5.31
CA LYS A 103 -20.97 -9.15 -4.55
C LYS A 103 -20.60 -9.70 -3.15
N SER A 104 -19.64 -9.05 -2.49
CA SER A 104 -19.10 -9.43 -1.16
C SER A 104 -18.25 -10.70 -1.13
N GLU A 105 -17.84 -11.22 -2.28
CA GLU A 105 -16.87 -12.30 -2.40
C GLU A 105 -15.55 -11.74 -2.94
N ASP A 106 -14.45 -12.06 -2.26
CA ASP A 106 -13.10 -11.70 -2.69
C ASP A 106 -12.74 -12.47 -3.98
N TYR A 107 -11.96 -11.85 -4.87
CA TYR A 107 -11.42 -12.59 -5.99
C TYR A 107 -10.40 -13.64 -5.53
N GLU A 108 -10.52 -14.84 -6.06
CA GLU A 108 -9.67 -15.99 -5.70
C GLU A 108 -8.17 -15.73 -6.00
N ASP A 109 -7.89 -14.92 -7.02
CA ASP A 109 -6.55 -14.55 -7.47
C ASP A 109 -5.96 -13.33 -6.74
N ASN A 110 -6.60 -12.81 -5.68
CA ASN A 110 -6.09 -11.66 -4.90
C ASN A 110 -4.63 -11.82 -4.44
N SER A 111 -4.24 -13.04 -4.07
CA SER A 111 -2.85 -13.34 -3.71
C SER A 111 -1.88 -12.99 -4.85
N GLU A 112 -2.21 -13.43 -6.07
CA GLU A 112 -1.39 -13.22 -7.25
C GLU A 112 -1.40 -11.74 -7.69
N ARG A 113 -2.58 -11.12 -7.70
CA ARG A 113 -2.77 -9.70 -8.07
C ARG A 113 -1.91 -8.77 -7.23
N PHE A 114 -1.94 -8.95 -5.90
CA PHE A 114 -1.22 -8.06 -4.99
C PHE A 114 0.25 -8.44 -4.79
N LEU A 115 0.65 -9.67 -5.13
CA LEU A 115 2.07 -10.02 -5.30
C LEU A 115 2.68 -9.38 -6.54
N PHE A 116 1.97 -9.40 -7.67
CA PHE A 116 2.38 -8.68 -8.86
C PHE A 116 2.53 -7.17 -8.57
N PHE A 117 1.54 -6.57 -7.90
CA PHE A 117 1.60 -5.18 -7.48
C PHE A 117 2.80 -4.90 -6.55
N SER A 118 3.02 -5.72 -5.53
CA SER A 118 4.14 -5.55 -4.59
C SER A 118 5.51 -5.68 -5.30
N LYS A 119 5.63 -6.60 -6.25
CA LYS A 119 6.84 -6.75 -7.08
C LYS A 119 7.05 -5.55 -8.00
N ALA A 120 5.99 -5.07 -8.64
CA ALA A 120 6.05 -3.88 -9.49
C ALA A 120 6.49 -2.66 -8.67
N ALA A 121 5.88 -2.41 -7.50
CA ALA A 121 6.26 -1.32 -6.62
C ALA A 121 7.73 -1.44 -6.14
N THR A 122 8.20 -2.65 -5.81
CA THR A 122 9.60 -2.89 -5.45
C THR A 122 10.54 -2.61 -6.63
N ASN A 123 10.16 -3.01 -7.84
CA ASN A 123 10.93 -2.74 -9.06
C ASN A 123 11.03 -1.23 -9.33
N LEU A 124 9.93 -0.50 -9.21
CA LEU A 124 9.90 0.96 -9.30
C LEU A 124 10.82 1.60 -8.25
N ALA A 125 10.70 1.21 -6.99
CA ALA A 125 11.56 1.74 -5.93
C ALA A 125 13.06 1.54 -6.21
N ARG A 126 13.43 0.47 -6.93
CA ARG A 126 14.83 0.20 -7.26
C ARG A 126 15.34 0.96 -8.48
N TYR A 127 14.51 1.12 -9.51
CA TYR A 127 14.99 1.52 -10.83
C TYR A 127 14.49 2.90 -11.30
N LEU A 128 13.54 3.52 -10.59
CA LEU A 128 13.16 4.91 -10.90
C LEU A 128 14.38 5.82 -10.79
N THR A 129 14.49 6.76 -11.73
CA THR A 129 15.56 7.77 -11.74
C THR A 129 15.58 8.56 -10.42
N ASP A 130 14.39 8.92 -9.93
CA ASP A 130 14.19 9.55 -8.63
C ASP A 130 13.92 8.47 -7.57
N ALA A 131 14.93 7.65 -7.27
CA ALA A 131 14.80 6.57 -6.30
C ALA A 131 14.35 7.12 -4.93
N PRO A 132 13.39 6.46 -4.25
CA PRO A 132 12.92 6.88 -2.95
C PRO A 132 13.99 6.69 -1.87
N ASP A 133 14.03 7.61 -0.91
CA ASP A 133 14.76 7.42 0.35
C ASP A 133 13.93 6.58 1.34
N ILE A 134 12.60 6.67 1.24
CA ILE A 134 11.64 5.95 2.09
C ILE A 134 10.58 5.29 1.21
N VAL A 135 10.30 4.00 1.47
CA VAL A 135 9.14 3.30 0.92
C VAL A 135 8.14 3.07 2.06
N HIS A 136 6.99 3.72 1.98
CA HIS A 136 5.89 3.61 2.93
C HIS A 136 4.79 2.73 2.35
N ALA A 137 4.70 1.49 2.81
CA ALA A 137 3.69 0.53 2.38
C ALA A 137 2.47 0.56 3.32
N HIS A 138 1.27 0.39 2.76
CA HIS A 138 0.01 0.40 3.52
C HIS A 138 -0.76 -0.90 3.38
N ASP A 139 -1.10 -1.49 4.53
CA ASP A 139 -1.91 -2.71 4.67
C ASP A 139 -1.41 -3.92 3.85
N TRP A 140 -2.19 -5.00 3.87
CA TRP A 140 -1.82 -6.29 3.29
C TRP A 140 -1.53 -6.21 1.78
N GLN A 141 -2.15 -5.28 1.05
CA GLN A 141 -2.00 -5.10 -0.40
C GLN A 141 -0.54 -4.77 -0.78
N ALA A 142 0.17 -4.04 0.08
CA ALA A 142 1.57 -3.67 -0.08
C ALA A 142 2.50 -4.35 0.93
N GLY A 143 1.99 -5.24 1.78
CA GLY A 143 2.74 -5.82 2.90
C GLY A 143 3.91 -6.73 2.49
N MET A 144 3.97 -7.16 1.23
CA MET A 144 5.10 -7.93 0.70
C MET A 144 6.26 -7.04 0.23
N VAL A 145 6.04 -5.74 0.03
CA VAL A 145 7.07 -4.80 -0.47
C VAL A 145 8.32 -4.76 0.43
N PRO A 146 8.21 -4.63 1.78
CA PRO A 146 9.41 -4.60 2.62
C PRO A 146 10.26 -5.88 2.53
N ALA A 147 9.62 -7.05 2.49
CA ALA A 147 10.32 -8.33 2.34
C ALA A 147 11.07 -8.42 1.00
N MET A 148 10.46 -7.95 -0.08
CA MET A 148 11.06 -7.94 -1.41
C MET A 148 12.22 -6.95 -1.52
N ILE A 149 12.11 -5.77 -0.90
CA ILE A 149 13.22 -4.80 -0.79
C ILE A 149 14.39 -5.42 -0.03
N GLN A 150 14.14 -5.99 1.14
CA GLN A 150 15.17 -6.65 1.94
C GLN A 150 15.86 -7.77 1.16
N HIS A 151 15.08 -8.61 0.47
CA HIS A 151 15.62 -9.69 -0.35
C HIS A 151 16.53 -9.17 -1.47
N GLN A 152 16.07 -8.16 -2.22
CA GLN A 152 16.84 -7.56 -3.31
C GLN A 152 18.10 -6.83 -2.81
N HIS A 153 18.04 -6.25 -1.62
CA HIS A 153 19.21 -5.69 -0.96
C HIS A 153 20.25 -6.78 -0.65
N MET A 154 19.84 -7.84 0.05
CA MET A 154 20.73 -8.92 0.51
C MET A 154 21.36 -9.72 -0.65
N ARG A 155 20.64 -9.93 -1.76
CA ARG A 155 21.13 -10.75 -2.89
C ARG A 155 21.59 -9.95 -4.10
N GLY A 156 20.97 -8.80 -4.35
CA GLY A 156 21.14 -8.03 -5.58
C GLY A 156 22.00 -6.79 -5.43
N GLY A 157 22.56 -6.51 -4.25
CA GLY A 157 23.45 -5.37 -4.02
C GLY A 157 22.77 -4.01 -4.18
N TRP A 158 21.50 -3.90 -3.78
CA TRP A 158 20.78 -2.63 -3.84
C TRP A 158 21.32 -1.64 -2.79
N TYR A 159 22.05 -0.62 -3.25
CA TYR A 159 22.56 0.48 -2.45
C TYR A 159 22.46 1.84 -3.19
N PRO A 160 22.03 2.92 -2.51
CA PRO A 160 21.43 2.92 -1.18
C PRO A 160 20.06 2.21 -1.20
N VAL A 161 19.74 1.51 -0.10
CA VAL A 161 18.43 0.86 0.09
C VAL A 161 17.48 1.85 0.79
N PRO A 162 16.22 2.00 0.35
CA PRO A 162 15.26 2.86 1.03
C PRO A 162 14.93 2.31 2.42
N THR A 163 14.72 3.20 3.39
CA THR A 163 14.09 2.81 4.66
C THR A 163 12.63 2.46 4.43
N THR A 164 12.16 1.37 5.01
CA THR A 164 10.80 0.89 4.83
C THR A 164 9.92 1.23 6.04
N CYS A 165 8.75 1.80 5.77
CA CYS A 165 7.72 2.03 6.77
C CYS A 165 6.46 1.26 6.38
N PHE A 166 5.77 0.66 7.36
CA PHE A 166 4.54 -0.08 7.11
C PHE A 166 3.41 0.39 8.02
N THR A 167 2.30 0.86 7.42
CA THR A 167 1.10 1.25 8.19
C THR A 167 0.06 0.15 8.18
N ILE A 168 -0.43 -0.19 9.38
CA ILE A 168 -1.62 -1.01 9.61
C ILE A 168 -2.82 -0.06 9.77
N HIS A 169 -3.78 -0.09 8.86
CA HIS A 169 -5.03 0.65 9.02
C HIS A 169 -6.13 -0.20 9.63
N ASN A 170 -6.10 -1.51 9.37
CA ASN A 170 -7.00 -2.44 10.04
C ASN A 170 -6.41 -3.85 10.10
N LEU A 171 -6.05 -4.28 11.30
CA LEU A 171 -5.45 -5.58 11.57
C LEU A 171 -6.36 -6.77 11.24
N SER A 172 -7.68 -6.57 11.11
CA SER A 172 -8.60 -7.65 10.75
C SER A 172 -8.44 -8.10 9.29
N TYR A 173 -7.88 -7.26 8.42
CA TYR A 173 -7.64 -7.58 7.01
C TYR A 173 -6.17 -7.94 6.79
N GLN A 174 -5.87 -9.24 6.93
CA GLN A 174 -4.49 -9.73 6.99
C GLN A 174 -3.91 -10.15 5.64
N GLY A 175 -4.76 -10.33 4.63
CA GLY A 175 -4.35 -10.91 3.34
C GLY A 175 -3.73 -12.30 3.54
N ASN A 176 -4.48 -13.20 4.20
CA ASN A 176 -4.07 -14.58 4.42
C ASN A 176 -4.51 -15.41 3.21
N PHE A 177 -3.54 -16.02 2.53
CA PHE A 177 -3.73 -16.76 1.28
C PHE A 177 -3.18 -18.18 1.38
N PRO A 178 -3.65 -19.13 0.54
CA PRO A 178 -3.12 -20.49 0.50
C PRO A 178 -1.59 -20.51 0.38
N SER A 179 -0.93 -21.49 1.00
CA SER A 179 0.54 -21.65 1.00
C SER A 179 1.16 -21.57 -0.39
N ASP A 180 0.45 -22.12 -1.39
CA ASP A 180 0.97 -22.25 -2.75
C ASP A 180 1.14 -20.90 -3.44
N SER A 181 0.44 -19.86 -2.96
CA SER A 181 0.64 -18.47 -3.39
C SER A 181 2.05 -17.94 -3.09
N PHE A 182 2.77 -18.56 -2.14
CA PHE A 182 4.15 -18.20 -1.85
C PHE A 182 5.07 -18.36 -3.07
N SER A 183 4.78 -19.31 -3.96
CA SER A 183 5.57 -19.54 -5.18
C SER A 183 5.63 -18.29 -6.06
N TYR A 184 4.55 -17.51 -6.13
CA TYR A 184 4.47 -16.26 -6.89
C TYR A 184 5.39 -15.15 -6.34
N THR A 185 5.93 -15.30 -5.12
CA THR A 185 6.90 -14.34 -4.56
C THR A 185 8.28 -14.50 -5.19
N ASN A 186 8.63 -15.69 -5.68
CA ASN A 186 9.99 -16.10 -6.06
C ASN A 186 11.04 -15.86 -4.94
N LEU A 187 10.60 -15.72 -3.68
CA LEU A 187 11.49 -15.65 -2.52
C LEU A 187 11.97 -17.06 -2.14
N PRO A 188 13.17 -17.19 -1.55
CA PRO A 188 13.63 -18.48 -1.05
C PRO A 188 12.75 -18.99 0.09
N SER A 189 12.74 -20.31 0.29
CA SER A 189 11.83 -21.00 1.22
C SER A 189 11.98 -20.59 2.68
N ASP A 190 13.12 -20.01 3.06
CA ASP A 190 13.37 -19.49 4.41
C ASP A 190 12.51 -18.27 4.77
N TYR A 191 11.99 -17.54 3.78
CA TYR A 191 10.96 -16.52 3.99
C TYR A 191 9.61 -17.12 4.37
N PHE A 192 9.34 -18.40 4.05
CA PHE A 192 8.11 -19.10 4.39
C PHE A 192 8.28 -19.93 5.68
N GLY A 193 8.27 -19.22 6.81
CA GLY A 193 8.28 -19.85 8.13
C GLY A 193 7.71 -18.94 9.22
N PRO A 194 7.65 -19.41 10.48
CA PRO A 194 7.05 -18.66 11.59
C PRO A 194 7.72 -17.31 11.86
N HIS A 195 9.00 -17.16 11.51
CA HIS A 195 9.75 -15.90 11.57
C HIS A 195 9.73 -15.09 10.27
N GLY A 196 9.04 -15.59 9.25
CA GLY A 196 8.78 -14.93 7.98
C GLY A 196 7.28 -14.82 7.72
N VAL A 197 6.86 -14.99 6.46
CA VAL A 197 5.50 -14.65 6.01
C VAL A 197 4.41 -15.67 6.38
N GLU A 198 4.79 -16.85 6.89
CA GLU A 198 3.84 -17.93 7.19
C GLU A 198 2.93 -17.58 8.38
N PHE A 199 1.63 -17.82 8.28
CA PHE A 199 0.69 -17.61 9.36
C PHE A 199 -0.39 -18.70 9.35
N TYR A 200 -0.33 -19.64 10.29
CA TYR A 200 -1.24 -20.78 10.37
C TYR A 200 -1.33 -21.57 9.04
N LYS A 201 -0.16 -21.92 8.49
CA LYS A 201 0.06 -22.63 7.21
C LYS A 201 -0.36 -21.84 5.95
N GLN A 202 -0.69 -20.57 6.10
CA GLN A 202 -1.01 -19.65 5.01
C GLN A 202 0.12 -18.65 4.79
N VAL A 203 0.08 -17.90 3.69
CA VAL A 203 0.93 -16.72 3.47
C VAL A 203 0.15 -15.50 3.93
N SER A 204 0.69 -14.73 4.88
CA SER A 204 0.06 -13.48 5.33
C SER A 204 0.86 -12.28 4.86
N PHE A 205 0.27 -11.49 3.96
CA PHE A 205 0.94 -10.31 3.43
C PHE A 205 1.07 -9.21 4.49
N LEU A 206 0.05 -9.06 5.36
CA LEU A 206 0.15 -8.13 6.49
C LEU A 206 1.30 -8.54 7.43
N LYS A 207 1.41 -9.83 7.78
CA LYS A 207 2.49 -10.34 8.63
C LYS A 207 3.87 -10.07 8.02
N SER A 208 4.00 -10.21 6.70
CA SER A 208 5.22 -9.83 5.98
C SER A 208 5.60 -8.38 6.28
N GLY A 209 4.66 -7.44 6.16
CA GLY A 209 4.90 -6.03 6.47
C GLY A 209 5.36 -5.82 7.91
N LEU A 210 4.73 -6.50 8.87
CA LEU A 210 5.10 -6.44 10.29
C LEU A 210 6.52 -6.94 10.56
N ILE A 211 6.97 -7.98 9.85
CA ILE A 211 8.27 -8.62 10.10
C ILE A 211 9.40 -7.89 9.40
N PHE A 212 9.18 -7.42 8.17
CA PHE A 212 10.28 -6.99 7.31
C PHE A 212 10.44 -5.47 7.21
N ALA A 213 9.44 -4.67 7.58
CA ALA A 213 9.58 -3.21 7.57
C ALA A 213 10.55 -2.73 8.67
N ASP A 214 11.24 -1.62 8.45
CA ASP A 214 12.12 -1.00 9.45
C ASP A 214 11.31 -0.29 10.55
N GLN A 215 10.21 0.35 10.17
CA GLN A 215 9.31 1.06 11.08
C GLN A 215 7.86 0.65 10.85
N LEU A 216 7.09 0.55 11.94
CA LEU A 216 5.67 0.21 11.89
C LEU A 216 4.85 1.41 12.38
N THR A 217 3.78 1.72 11.67
CA THR A 217 2.83 2.75 12.09
C THR A 217 1.40 2.24 12.08
N THR A 218 0.52 2.92 12.82
CA THR A 218 -0.91 2.65 12.78
C THR A 218 -1.72 3.92 13.07
N VAL A 219 -3.04 3.86 12.89
CA VAL A 219 -3.92 5.03 12.73
C VAL A 219 -4.20 5.84 14.00
N SER A 220 -3.72 5.40 15.17
CA SER A 220 -3.73 6.21 16.38
C SER A 220 -2.81 5.64 17.48
N PRO A 221 -2.34 6.49 18.43
CA PRO A 221 -1.63 6.01 19.63
C PRO A 221 -2.42 5.04 20.49
N LYS A 222 -3.75 5.16 20.50
CA LYS A 222 -4.62 4.24 21.24
C LYS A 222 -4.66 2.88 20.55
N TYR A 223 -4.90 2.88 19.25
CA TYR A 223 -4.96 1.65 18.46
C TYR A 223 -3.62 0.89 18.47
N ALA A 224 -2.49 1.62 18.46
CA ALA A 224 -1.16 1.03 18.64
C ALA A 224 -1.02 0.23 19.94
N LYS A 225 -1.71 0.62 21.02
CA LYS A 225 -1.74 -0.13 22.28
C LYS A 225 -2.76 -1.26 22.25
N GLU A 226 -3.91 -1.03 21.62
CA GLU A 226 -4.99 -2.02 21.51
C GLU A 226 -4.50 -3.26 20.76
N ILE A 227 -3.85 -3.11 19.60
CA ILE A 227 -3.39 -4.25 18.79
C ILE A 227 -2.27 -5.09 19.44
N LEU A 228 -1.71 -4.66 20.58
CA LEU A 228 -0.77 -5.45 21.37
C LEU A 228 -1.46 -6.40 22.36
N THR A 229 -2.77 -6.27 22.56
CA THR A 229 -3.55 -7.15 23.42
C THR A 229 -4.11 -8.35 22.65
N GLU A 230 -4.37 -9.46 23.34
CA GLU A 230 -4.88 -10.68 22.69
C GLU A 230 -6.21 -10.43 21.95
N GLU A 231 -7.07 -9.60 22.52
CA GLU A 231 -8.41 -9.29 22.01
C GLU A 231 -8.39 -8.63 20.63
N PHE A 232 -7.45 -7.71 20.39
CA PHE A 232 -7.41 -6.92 19.15
C PHE A 232 -6.26 -7.30 18.22
N ALA A 233 -5.36 -8.20 18.63
CA ALA A 233 -4.21 -8.58 17.82
C ALA A 233 -4.53 -9.57 16.69
N CYS A 234 -5.76 -10.08 16.61
CA CYS A 234 -6.19 -10.99 15.53
C CYS A 234 -5.22 -12.17 15.32
N GLY A 235 -4.70 -12.76 16.41
CA GLY A 235 -3.72 -13.85 16.37
C GLY A 235 -2.26 -13.43 16.07
N MET A 236 -1.98 -12.15 15.83
CA MET A 236 -0.65 -11.61 15.54
C MET A 236 0.08 -11.04 16.77
N ARG A 237 -0.45 -11.25 17.98
CA ARG A 237 0.09 -10.65 19.22
C ARG A 237 1.59 -10.93 19.40
N GLY A 238 2.03 -12.15 19.12
CA GLY A 238 3.44 -12.52 19.24
C GLY A 238 4.35 -11.69 18.32
N VAL A 239 3.92 -11.50 17.06
CA VAL A 239 4.67 -10.71 16.07
C VAL A 239 4.67 -9.23 16.44
N LEU A 240 3.51 -8.68 16.80
CA LEU A 240 3.37 -7.27 17.17
C LEU A 240 4.15 -6.92 18.44
N ASN A 241 4.14 -7.78 19.46
CA ASN A 241 4.92 -7.57 20.68
C ASN A 241 6.42 -7.63 20.42
N ALA A 242 6.88 -8.55 19.56
CA ALA A 242 8.28 -8.60 19.15
C ALA A 242 8.74 -7.34 18.39
N ARG A 243 7.79 -6.58 17.84
CA ARG A 243 8.02 -5.36 17.06
C ARG A 243 7.52 -4.10 17.76
N ALA A 244 7.13 -4.16 19.04
CA ALA A 244 6.47 -3.07 19.74
C ALA A 244 7.32 -1.79 19.82
N GLU A 245 8.64 -1.92 19.91
CA GLU A 245 9.57 -0.77 19.93
C GLU A 245 9.60 -0.02 18.58
N SER A 246 9.32 -0.71 17.48
CA SER A 246 9.23 -0.10 16.14
C SER A 246 7.81 0.40 15.81
N LEU A 247 6.83 0.18 16.69
CA LEU A 247 5.42 0.49 16.44
C LEU A 247 5.03 1.85 17.01
N CYS A 248 4.59 2.75 16.14
CA CYS A 248 4.11 4.08 16.52
C CYS A 248 2.68 4.33 16.03
N GLY A 249 1.83 4.87 16.89
CA GLY A 249 0.50 5.33 16.50
C GLY A 249 0.53 6.78 16.00
N ILE A 250 0.14 7.01 14.76
CA ILE A 250 0.02 8.34 14.14
C ILE A 250 -1.46 8.57 13.86
N LEU A 251 -2.02 9.62 14.49
CA LEU A 251 -3.43 9.95 14.31
C LEU A 251 -3.70 10.32 12.85
N ASN A 252 -4.68 9.67 12.23
CA ASN A 252 -5.13 10.06 10.88
C ASN A 252 -5.64 11.50 10.89
N GLY A 253 -5.16 12.29 9.93
CA GLY A 253 -5.70 13.61 9.63
C GLY A 253 -6.94 13.52 8.74
N VAL A 254 -7.64 14.66 8.63
CA VAL A 254 -8.73 14.85 7.67
C VAL A 254 -8.32 15.97 6.71
N ASP A 255 -8.58 15.81 5.41
CA ASP A 255 -8.36 16.87 4.43
C ASP A 255 -9.45 17.94 4.61
N TYR A 256 -9.07 19.11 5.12
CA TYR A 256 -10.00 20.21 5.40
C TYR A 256 -10.40 21.01 4.16
N GLU A 257 -9.77 20.79 3.00
CA GLU A 257 -10.25 21.35 1.73
C GLU A 257 -11.46 20.54 1.24
N ASP A 258 -11.35 19.21 1.28
CA ASP A 258 -12.44 18.30 0.89
C ASP A 258 -13.55 18.22 1.96
N TRP A 259 -13.20 18.24 3.25
CA TRP A 259 -14.14 18.26 4.38
C TRP A 259 -14.40 19.68 4.90
N ASN A 260 -14.57 20.63 3.99
CA ASN A 260 -14.93 22.00 4.32
C ASN A 260 -16.45 22.16 4.40
N THR A 261 -16.99 22.57 5.54
CA THR A 261 -18.43 22.79 5.74
C THR A 261 -18.92 24.15 5.23
N LEU A 262 -18.01 25.09 4.94
CA LEU A 262 -18.35 26.46 4.54
C LEU A 262 -18.79 26.58 3.08
N GLN A 263 -18.28 25.73 2.20
CA GLN A 263 -18.58 25.75 0.77
C GLN A 263 -18.84 24.34 0.22
N ASN A 264 -19.44 23.47 1.04
CA ASN A 264 -19.73 22.11 0.61
C ASN A 264 -21.00 22.08 -0.27
N PRO A 265 -20.92 21.69 -1.55
CA PRO A 265 -22.11 21.58 -2.40
C PRO A 265 -23.02 20.41 -1.99
N ASN A 266 -22.56 19.51 -1.11
CA ASN A 266 -23.33 18.38 -0.62
C ASN A 266 -24.01 18.65 0.73
N LEU A 267 -23.90 19.86 1.27
CA LEU A 267 -24.59 20.27 2.50
C LEU A 267 -25.71 21.26 2.17
N ASP A 268 -26.91 21.01 2.70
CA ASP A 268 -28.06 21.91 2.54
C ASP A 268 -27.81 23.29 3.17
N ALA A 269 -26.98 23.34 4.22
CA ALA A 269 -26.57 24.57 4.86
C ALA A 269 -25.17 24.46 5.46
N THR A 270 -24.43 25.56 5.40
CA THR A 270 -23.17 25.74 6.08
C THR A 270 -23.34 25.72 7.59
N TYR A 271 -22.49 24.98 8.30
CA TYR A 271 -22.37 25.06 9.76
C TYR A 271 -20.93 25.29 10.20
N THR A 272 -20.78 25.96 11.33
CA THR A 272 -19.49 26.26 11.97
C THR A 272 -19.58 25.91 13.46
N VAL A 273 -18.44 25.87 14.16
CA VAL A 273 -18.41 25.66 15.62
C VAL A 273 -19.29 26.67 16.37
N GLY A 274 -19.46 27.89 15.86
CA GLY A 274 -20.31 28.92 16.44
C GLY A 274 -21.73 29.00 15.89
N LYS A 275 -22.07 28.18 14.89
CA LYS A 275 -23.39 28.19 14.22
C LYS A 275 -23.71 26.80 13.72
N MET A 276 -24.35 26.01 14.56
CA MET A 276 -24.99 24.74 14.17
C MET A 276 -26.47 25.04 13.90
N GLY A 277 -26.87 25.14 12.63
CA GLY A 277 -28.27 25.21 12.21
C GLY A 277 -29.11 26.31 12.86
#